data_AF-A0A955SN13-F1
#
_entry.id   AF-A0A955SN13-F1
#
_cell.length_a   1.000
_cell.length_b   1.000
_cell.length_c   1.000
_cell.angle_alpha   90.00
_cell.angle_beta   90.00
_cell.angle_gamma   90.00
#
_symmetry.space_group_name_H-M   'P 1'
#
loop_
_entity.id
_entity.type
_entity.pdbx_description
1 polymer ?
#
loop_
_entity_poly.entity_id
_entity_poly.type
_entity_poly.pdbx_seq_one_letter_code
_entity_poly.pdbx_strand_id
1 'polypeptide(L)'
;PSDRDFHIAGFSIKKGSNIYGLVFGSGHILGMKKFLEVAWDLDPDRGEADFDIDEEGIDRTQPSLWPEMDIPRKLMKFEQELASQILCGKLKTNNELYLYTIENGFLLKHSRNLVNRLIKDRSLPKQKIKISDEAWKEDPQPIRLKGDDHG
;
A
#
# COMPACT_ATOMS: atom_id res chain seq x y z
N PRO A 1 -11.16 -12.88 22.70
CA PRO A 1 -9.94 -13.54 23.21
C PRO A 1 -8.73 -12.63 22.99
N SER A 2 -7.88 -12.47 24.00
CA SER A 2 -6.79 -11.49 24.09
C SER A 2 -5.63 -11.71 23.11
N ASP A 3 -5.58 -12.84 22.40
CA ASP A 3 -4.44 -13.24 21.55
C ASP A 3 -4.81 -13.38 20.07
N ARG A 4 -5.73 -12.57 19.54
CA ARG A 4 -6.01 -12.56 18.10
C ARG A 4 -5.75 -11.17 17.53
N ASP A 5 -4.78 -11.11 16.62
CA ASP A 5 -4.58 -9.94 15.77
C ASP A 5 -5.82 -9.78 14.88
N PHE A 6 -6.41 -8.58 14.93
CA PHE A 6 -7.52 -8.20 14.09
C PHE A 6 -7.08 -7.05 13.19
N HIS A 7 -7.28 -7.23 11.89
CA HIS A 7 -7.09 -6.18 10.90
C HIS A 7 -8.42 -5.45 10.73
N ILE A 8 -8.40 -4.12 10.83
CA ILE A 8 -9.58 -3.25 10.67
C ILE A 8 -9.31 -2.24 9.55
N ALA A 9 -10.31 -2.02 8.71
CA ALA A 9 -10.28 -0.98 7.68
C ALA A 9 -11.66 -0.33 7.53
N GLY A 10 -11.66 0.93 7.13
CA GLY A 10 -12.87 1.72 6.87
C GLY A 10 -13.09 1.96 5.39
N PHE A 11 -14.34 2.15 4.98
CA PHE A 11 -14.71 2.68 3.67
C PHE A 11 -15.97 3.53 3.80
N SER A 12 -16.09 4.59 3.00
CA SER A 12 -17.25 5.49 3.03
C SER A 12 -18.08 5.35 1.76
N ILE A 13 -19.40 5.31 1.93
CA ILE A 13 -20.36 5.12 0.83
C ILE A 13 -21.35 6.29 0.82
N LYS A 14 -21.48 6.99 -0.30
CA LYS A 14 -22.45 8.07 -0.46
C LYS A 14 -23.67 7.60 -1.25
N LYS A 15 -24.86 7.72 -0.65
CA LYS A 15 -26.14 7.41 -1.31
C LYS A 15 -27.10 8.60 -1.20
N GLY A 16 -27.21 9.35 -2.30
CA GLY A 16 -27.94 10.62 -2.33
C GLY A 16 -27.28 11.63 -1.38
N SER A 17 -28.05 12.16 -0.44
CA SER A 17 -27.58 13.11 0.57
C SER A 17 -26.92 12.45 1.79
N ASN A 18 -26.93 11.12 1.89
CA ASN A 18 -26.46 10.40 3.07
C ASN A 18 -25.05 9.82 2.84
N ILE A 19 -24.22 9.86 3.89
CA ILE A 19 -22.89 9.23 3.94
C ILE A 19 -22.92 8.12 4.98
N TYR A 20 -22.50 6.92 4.59
CA TYR A 20 -22.43 5.73 5.43
C TYR A 20 -20.97 5.32 5.62
N GLY A 21 -20.58 5.05 6.87
CA GLY A 21 -19.29 4.43 7.17
C GLY A 21 -19.41 2.91 7.24
N LEU A 22 -18.58 2.19 6.49
CA LEU A 22 -18.40 0.76 6.56
C LEU A 22 -17.10 0.47 7.35
N VAL A 23 -17.19 -0.34 8.39
CA VAL A 23 -16.03 -0.86 9.11
C VAL A 23 -15.93 -2.36 8.84
N PHE A 24 -14.83 -2.78 8.25
CA PHE A 24 -14.52 -4.18 7.99
C PHE A 24 -13.46 -4.68 8.98
N GLY A 25 -13.67 -5.89 9.50
CA GLY A 25 -12.75 -6.54 10.43
C GLY A 25 -12.46 -7.98 9.99
N SER A 26 -11.19 -8.38 10.06
CA SER A 26 -10.80 -9.77 9.81
C SER A 26 -9.69 -10.21 10.75
N GLY A 27 -9.79 -11.43 11.27
CA GLY A 27 -8.70 -12.08 12.00
C GLY A 27 -7.63 -12.69 11.08
N HIS A 28 -7.72 -12.47 9.76
CA HIS A 28 -6.75 -13.00 8.81
C HIS A 28 -6.40 -11.95 7.75
N ILE A 29 -5.11 -11.78 7.47
CA ILE A 29 -4.60 -10.78 6.51
C ILE A 29 -5.21 -10.90 5.10
N LEU A 30 -5.44 -12.11 4.59
CA LEU A 30 -6.17 -12.35 3.35
C LEU A 30 -7.59 -11.75 3.32
N GLY A 31 -8.29 -11.72 4.45
CA GLY A 31 -9.59 -11.06 4.53
C GLY A 31 -9.46 -9.56 4.34
N MET A 32 -8.46 -8.95 5.00
CA MET A 32 -8.12 -7.53 4.81
C MET A 32 -7.74 -7.23 3.36
N LYS A 33 -6.88 -8.05 2.77
CA LYS A 33 -6.47 -7.92 1.37
C LYS A 33 -7.67 -7.86 0.42
N LYS A 34 -8.61 -8.81 0.54
CA LYS A 34 -9.82 -8.84 -0.31
C LYS A 34 -10.68 -7.61 -0.15
N PHE A 35 -10.81 -7.10 1.08
CA PHE A 35 -11.52 -5.86 1.33
C PHE A 35 -10.85 -4.68 0.62
N LEU A 36 -9.52 -4.56 0.74
CA LEU A 36 -8.77 -3.51 0.06
C LEU A 36 -8.86 -3.60 -1.46
N GLU A 37 -8.88 -4.81 -2.04
CA GLU A 37 -9.09 -4.98 -3.49
C GLU A 37 -10.40 -4.33 -3.93
N VAL A 38 -11.50 -4.62 -3.24
CA VAL A 38 -12.80 -4.00 -3.54
C VAL A 38 -12.78 -2.48 -3.28
N ALA A 39 -12.17 -2.03 -2.19
CA ALA A 39 -12.09 -0.61 -1.86
C ALA A 39 -11.34 0.19 -2.93
N TRP A 40 -10.20 -0.32 -3.41
CA TRP A 40 -9.40 0.30 -4.47
C TRP A 40 -10.00 0.14 -5.87
N ASP A 41 -10.93 -0.79 -6.08
CA ASP A 41 -11.70 -0.89 -7.32
C ASP A 41 -12.83 0.16 -7.36
N LEU A 42 -13.45 0.46 -6.21
CA LEU A 42 -14.47 1.50 -6.07
C LEU A 42 -13.87 2.91 -6.02
N ASP A 43 -12.68 3.04 -5.42
CA ASP A 43 -11.92 4.29 -5.29
C ASP A 43 -10.48 4.08 -5.78
N PRO A 44 -10.23 4.20 -7.10
CA PRO A 44 -8.93 3.93 -7.69
C PRO A 44 -7.81 4.89 -7.27
N ASP A 45 -8.15 5.99 -6.62
CA ASP A 45 -7.20 7.03 -6.22
C ASP A 45 -6.81 6.89 -4.74
N ARG A 46 -7.76 6.55 -3.85
CA ARG A 46 -7.49 6.55 -2.40
C ARG A 46 -7.83 5.24 -1.69
N GLY A 47 -8.74 4.45 -2.27
CA GLY A 47 -9.24 3.22 -1.66
C GLY A 47 -10.04 3.45 -0.38
N GLU A 48 -10.70 4.61 -0.21
CA GLU A 48 -11.36 5.01 1.04
C GLU A 48 -12.84 5.36 0.87
N ALA A 49 -13.27 5.80 -0.30
CA ALA A 49 -14.67 6.19 -0.51
C ALA A 49 -15.12 6.13 -1.96
N ASP A 50 -16.40 5.81 -2.20
CA ASP A 50 -17.00 5.84 -3.54
C ASP A 50 -17.29 7.26 -4.08
N PHE A 51 -16.74 8.28 -3.42
CA PHE A 51 -16.87 9.69 -3.76
C PHE A 51 -15.64 10.48 -3.31
N ASP A 52 -15.45 11.67 -3.87
CA ASP A 52 -14.35 12.55 -3.48
C ASP A 52 -14.60 13.18 -2.10
N ILE A 53 -14.03 12.59 -1.04
CA ILE A 53 -14.12 13.11 0.33
C ILE A 53 -13.11 14.23 0.58
N ASP A 54 -11.92 14.12 -0.01
CA ASP A 54 -10.77 14.95 0.35
C ASP A 54 -10.66 16.21 -0.51
N GLU A 55 -11.58 16.42 -1.45
CA GLU A 55 -11.62 17.54 -2.40
C GLU A 55 -10.27 17.74 -3.12
N GLU A 56 -9.50 16.67 -3.36
CA GLU A 56 -8.18 16.83 -3.98
C GLU A 56 -8.29 17.21 -5.47
N GLY A 57 -9.49 17.12 -6.05
CA GLY A 57 -9.74 17.58 -7.42
C GLY A 57 -8.98 16.79 -8.49
N ILE A 58 -8.56 15.57 -8.16
CA ILE A 58 -7.87 14.66 -9.08
C ILE A 58 -8.90 14.14 -10.08
N ASP A 59 -8.85 14.64 -11.30
CA ASP A 59 -9.66 14.17 -12.42
C ASP A 59 -8.74 13.47 -13.42
N ARG A 60 -8.79 12.14 -13.48
CA ARG A 60 -8.00 11.36 -14.46
C ARG A 60 -8.36 11.66 -15.91
N THR A 61 -9.50 12.31 -16.18
CA THR A 61 -9.89 12.75 -17.52
C THR A 61 -9.34 14.13 -17.88
N GLN A 62 -8.85 14.88 -16.89
CA GLN A 62 -8.24 16.20 -17.04
C GLN A 62 -6.95 16.29 -16.21
N PRO A 63 -5.87 15.64 -16.67
CA PRO A 63 -4.60 15.68 -15.95
C PRO A 63 -4.08 17.10 -15.80
N SER A 64 -3.49 17.38 -14.65
CA SER A 64 -2.90 18.67 -14.33
C SER A 64 -1.71 19.00 -15.25
N LEU A 65 -1.40 20.30 -15.35
CA LEU A 65 -0.15 20.76 -15.98
C LEU A 65 1.10 20.26 -15.24
N TRP A 66 0.96 19.87 -13.96
CA TRP A 66 2.02 19.31 -13.13
C TRP A 66 1.64 17.89 -12.70
N PRO A 67 2.32 16.84 -13.20
CA PRO A 67 1.99 15.44 -12.90
C PRO A 67 2.00 15.08 -11.41
N GLU A 68 2.76 15.82 -10.59
CA GLU A 68 2.81 15.62 -9.13
C GLU A 68 1.48 15.96 -8.46
N MET A 69 0.67 16.82 -9.07
CA MET A 69 -0.65 17.21 -8.56
C MET A 69 -1.73 16.14 -8.85
N ASP A 70 -1.46 15.21 -9.76
CA ASP A 70 -2.35 14.11 -10.10
C ASP A 70 -2.11 12.86 -9.21
N ILE A 71 -1.15 12.93 -8.28
CA ILE A 71 -0.85 11.84 -7.35
C ILE A 71 -1.65 12.05 -6.05
N PRO A 72 -2.50 11.08 -5.65
CA PRO A 72 -3.23 11.15 -4.38
C PRO A 72 -2.28 11.32 -3.19
N ARG A 73 -2.58 12.28 -2.29
CA ARG A 73 -1.67 12.60 -1.17
C ARG A 73 -1.45 11.41 -0.25
N LYS A 74 -2.48 10.59 -0.08
CA LYS A 74 -2.41 9.33 0.67
C LYS A 74 -1.36 8.38 0.08
N LEU A 75 -1.34 8.21 -1.24
CA LEU A 75 -0.33 7.38 -1.91
C LEU A 75 1.07 7.97 -1.74
N MET A 76 1.23 9.29 -1.89
CA MET A 76 2.53 9.95 -1.68
C MET A 76 3.08 9.71 -0.27
N LYS A 77 2.26 9.91 0.77
CA LYS A 77 2.66 9.71 2.17
C LYS A 77 3.05 8.27 2.43
N PHE A 78 2.27 7.32 1.94
CA PHE A 78 2.58 5.89 2.06
C PHE A 78 3.90 5.55 1.39
N GLU A 79 4.13 6.02 0.17
CA GLU A 79 5.36 5.72 -0.55
C GLU A 79 6.60 6.33 0.12
N GLN A 80 6.49 7.54 0.68
CA GLN A 80 7.56 8.17 1.46
C GLN A 80 7.92 7.36 2.71
N GLU A 81 6.90 6.99 3.50
CA GLU A 81 7.11 6.22 4.72
C GLU A 81 7.64 4.81 4.40
N LEU A 82 7.06 4.14 3.41
CA LEU A 82 7.51 2.81 3.01
C LEU A 82 8.96 2.83 2.52
N ALA A 83 9.34 3.82 1.71
CA ALA A 83 10.72 3.98 1.27
C ALA A 83 11.67 4.18 2.47
N SER A 84 11.30 5.04 3.42
CA SER A 84 12.06 5.27 4.65
C SER A 84 12.26 3.97 5.44
N GLN A 85 11.18 3.21 5.67
CA GLN A 85 11.20 1.95 6.41
C GLN A 85 12.08 0.88 5.75
N ILE A 86 12.06 0.78 4.43
CA ILE A 86 12.94 -0.12 3.67
C ILE A 86 14.40 0.35 3.78
N LEU A 87 14.68 1.60 3.43
CA LEU A 87 16.06 2.10 3.30
C LEU A 87 16.80 2.21 4.64
N CYS A 88 16.09 2.37 5.76
CA CYS A 88 16.69 2.31 7.09
C CYS A 88 16.80 0.88 7.66
N GLY A 89 16.42 -0.15 6.88
CA GLY A 89 16.51 -1.55 7.28
C GLY A 89 15.54 -1.97 8.37
N LYS A 90 14.43 -1.24 8.56
CA LYS A 90 13.34 -1.66 9.45
C LYS A 90 12.49 -2.75 8.79
N LEU A 91 12.19 -2.61 7.50
CA LEU A 91 11.59 -3.67 6.68
C LEU A 91 12.70 -4.43 5.96
N LYS A 92 12.95 -5.66 6.43
CA LYS A 92 14.06 -6.51 6.03
C LYS A 92 13.64 -7.63 5.10
N THR A 93 12.36 -7.98 5.04
CA THR A 93 11.88 -9.09 4.22
C THR A 93 10.67 -8.74 3.37
N ASN A 94 10.44 -9.51 2.31
CA ASN A 94 9.24 -9.39 1.49
C ASN A 94 7.93 -9.68 2.28
N ASN A 95 7.98 -10.51 3.34
CA ASN A 95 6.82 -10.80 4.18
C ASN A 95 6.48 -9.60 5.07
N GLU A 96 7.48 -8.95 5.66
CA GLU A 96 7.29 -7.69 6.39
C GLU A 96 6.76 -6.59 5.46
N LEU A 97 7.31 -6.49 4.25
CA LEU A 97 6.80 -5.58 3.22
C LEU A 97 5.34 -5.85 2.86
N TYR A 98 4.96 -7.13 2.72
CA TYR A 98 3.59 -7.55 2.45
C TYR A 98 2.65 -7.10 3.58
N LEU A 99 2.98 -7.45 4.82
CA LEU A 99 2.16 -7.11 6.00
C LEU A 99 2.01 -5.61 6.13
N TYR A 100 3.12 -4.88 6.07
CA TYR A 100 3.14 -3.43 6.15
C TYR A 100 2.27 -2.78 5.07
N THR A 101 2.32 -3.29 3.83
CA THR A 101 1.52 -2.75 2.72
C THR A 101 0.01 -2.91 3.00
N ILE A 102 -0.42 -4.11 3.41
CA ILE A 102 -1.84 -4.40 3.65
C ILE A 102 -2.34 -3.67 4.91
N GLU A 103 -1.56 -3.62 5.98
CA GLU A 103 -1.93 -2.97 7.23
C GLU A 103 -2.06 -1.45 7.10
N ASN A 104 -1.33 -0.84 6.16
CA ASN A 104 -1.50 0.58 5.82
C ASN A 104 -2.63 0.84 4.81
N GLY A 105 -3.38 -0.19 4.40
CA GLY A 105 -4.55 -0.04 3.53
C GLY A 105 -4.23 0.06 2.04
N PHE A 106 -3.08 -0.48 1.60
CA PHE A 106 -2.66 -0.44 0.20
C PHE A 106 -2.60 -1.84 -0.43
N LEU A 107 -2.73 -1.88 -1.75
CA LEU A 107 -2.50 -3.08 -2.54
C LEU A 107 -1.00 -3.31 -2.82
N LEU A 108 -0.60 -4.56 -2.99
CA LEU A 108 0.78 -4.93 -3.34
C LEU A 108 1.31 -4.30 -4.62
N LYS A 109 0.41 -3.87 -5.53
CA LYS A 109 0.80 -3.13 -6.73
C LYS A 109 1.51 -1.80 -6.38
N HIS A 110 1.11 -1.14 -5.30
CA HIS A 110 1.69 0.13 -4.85
C HIS A 110 3.10 -0.07 -4.33
N SER A 111 3.31 -1.02 -3.41
CA SER A 111 4.65 -1.31 -2.90
C SER A 111 5.58 -1.88 -3.99
N ARG A 112 5.06 -2.71 -4.91
CA ARG A 112 5.82 -3.18 -6.08
C ARG A 112 6.30 -2.03 -6.97
N ASN A 113 5.43 -1.07 -7.26
CA ASN A 113 5.78 0.10 -8.07
C ASN A 113 6.88 0.92 -7.40
N LEU A 114 6.78 1.16 -6.09
CA LEU A 114 7.81 1.86 -5.32
C LEU A 114 9.15 1.11 -5.34
N VAL A 115 9.17 -0.18 -5.00
CA VAL A 115 10.40 -0.99 -4.97
C VAL A 115 11.08 -1.00 -6.33
N ASN A 116 10.32 -1.15 -7.41
CA ASN A 116 10.86 -1.08 -8.77
C ASN A 116 11.49 0.28 -9.07
N ARG A 117 10.91 1.39 -8.59
CA ARG A 117 11.50 2.73 -8.72
C ARG A 117 12.80 2.84 -7.91
N LEU A 118 12.82 2.38 -6.66
CA LEU A 118 14.01 2.39 -5.80
C LEU A 118 15.16 1.54 -6.37
N ILE A 119 14.87 0.46 -7.09
CA ILE A 119 15.91 -0.32 -7.80
C ILE A 119 16.38 0.44 -9.04
N LYS A 120 15.47 1.08 -9.78
CA LYS A 120 15.76 1.82 -11.01
C LYS A 120 16.58 3.08 -10.76
N ASP A 121 16.25 3.85 -9.73
CA ASP A 121 16.99 5.04 -9.29
C ASP A 121 18.29 4.72 -8.53
N ARG A 122 18.55 3.41 -8.34
CA ARG A 122 19.69 2.84 -7.63
C ARG A 122 19.69 3.17 -6.14
N SER A 123 18.59 3.50 -5.50
CA SER A 123 18.52 3.61 -4.03
C SER A 123 18.67 2.23 -3.38
N LEU A 124 18.10 1.19 -3.99
CA LEU A 124 18.32 -0.22 -3.66
C LEU A 124 19.26 -0.88 -4.67
N PRO A 125 20.06 -1.89 -4.24
CA PRO A 125 20.84 -2.70 -5.16
C PRO A 125 19.92 -3.52 -6.08
N LYS A 126 20.45 -3.92 -7.25
CA LYS A 126 19.73 -4.76 -8.21
C LYS A 126 19.43 -6.12 -7.58
N GLN A 127 18.15 -6.40 -7.38
CA GLN A 127 17.67 -7.62 -6.74
C GLN A 127 16.29 -8.01 -7.26
N LYS A 128 15.93 -9.28 -7.07
CA LYS A 128 14.59 -9.77 -7.35
C LYS A 128 13.88 -9.99 -6.01
N ILE A 129 12.82 -9.22 -5.76
CA ILE A 129 11.99 -9.34 -4.55
C ILE A 129 10.66 -9.96 -4.97
N LYS A 130 10.28 -11.09 -4.39
CA LYS A 130 8.97 -11.69 -4.66
C LYS A 130 7.90 -10.94 -3.87
N ILE A 131 7.24 -10.00 -4.54
CA ILE A 131 6.07 -9.29 -4.03
C ILE A 131 4.84 -9.93 -4.68
N SER A 132 4.27 -10.94 -4.02
CA SER A 132 3.08 -11.66 -4.48
C SER A 132 2.14 -11.99 -3.32
N ASP A 133 0.93 -12.43 -3.65
CA ASP A 133 -0.10 -12.76 -2.67
C ASP A 133 0.24 -14.00 -1.83
N GLU A 134 1.19 -14.79 -2.31
CA GLU A 134 1.72 -15.98 -1.66
C GLU A 134 2.96 -15.68 -0.83
N ALA A 135 3.53 -14.46 -0.89
CA ALA A 135 4.76 -14.12 -0.18
C ALA A 135 4.64 -14.46 1.32
N TRP A 136 3.52 -14.11 1.96
CA TRP A 136 3.28 -14.40 3.38
C TRP A 136 3.22 -15.90 3.74
N LYS A 137 3.05 -16.79 2.75
CA LYS A 137 3.01 -18.26 2.93
C LYS A 137 4.37 -18.92 2.72
N GLU A 138 5.32 -18.21 2.14
CA GLU A 138 6.64 -18.71 1.79
C GLU A 138 7.70 -18.21 2.76
N ASP A 139 8.86 -18.84 2.72
CA ASP A 139 10.01 -18.41 3.51
C ASP A 139 10.37 -16.95 3.18
N PRO A 140 10.53 -16.08 4.20
CA PRO A 140 10.84 -14.68 3.99
C PRO A 140 12.12 -14.50 3.16
N GLN A 141 12.01 -13.75 2.07
CA GLN A 141 13.14 -13.34 1.25
C GLN A 141 13.69 -12.01 1.74
N PRO A 142 15.00 -11.90 2.01
CA PRO A 142 15.60 -10.66 2.47
C PRO A 142 15.60 -9.58 1.39
N ILE A 143 15.37 -8.34 1.82
CA ILE A 143 15.54 -7.12 1.05
C ILE A 143 16.97 -6.63 1.30
N ARG A 144 17.81 -6.65 0.27
CA ARG A 144 19.21 -6.21 0.36
C ARG A 144 19.30 -4.69 0.31
N LEU A 145 20.13 -4.12 1.16
CA LEU A 145 20.49 -2.71 1.16
C LEU A 145 21.87 -2.51 0.53
N LYS A 146 22.20 -1.26 0.20
CA LYS A 146 23.55 -0.93 -0.25
C LYS A 146 24.54 -1.13 0.91
N GLY A 147 25.63 -1.83 0.62
CA GLY A 147 26.68 -2.12 1.62
C GLY A 147 26.57 -3.51 2.25
N ASP A 148 25.49 -4.26 1.97
CA ASP A 148 25.34 -5.64 2.43
C ASP A 148 26.28 -6.64 1.71
N ASP A 149 26.93 -6.21 0.61
CA ASP A 149 27.86 -7.03 -0.18
C ASP A 149 29.30 -7.11 0.41
N HIS A 150 29.48 -6.81 1.71
CA HIS A 150 30.75 -6.92 2.44
C HIS A 150 30.71 -7.98 3.56
N GLY A 151 30.12 -9.14 3.27
CA GLY A 151 30.11 -10.32 4.14
C GLY A 151 30.68 -11.55 3.45
#